data_AF-A0A1J1LSF0-F1
#
_entry.id   AF-A0A1J1LSF0-F1
#
_cell.length_a   1.000
_cell.length_b   1.000
_cell.length_c   1.000
_cell.angle_alpha   90.00
_cell.angle_beta   90.00
_cell.angle_gamma   90.00
#
_symmetry.space_group_name_H-M   'P 1'
#
loop_
_entity.id
_entity.type
_entity.pdbx_description
1 polymer ?
#
loop_
_entity_poly.entity_id
_entity_poly.type
_entity_poly.pdbx_seq_one_letter_code
_entity_poly.pdbx_strand_id
1 'polypeptide(L)'
;MNSSNNDAKLQRATAKLIRLVRQAVQQASPSEALAIWKLVKTQEIRRQAPNLEANQLDAMLAMLAKDSGADIVEASLTFETASPPSPPTLDTQEPALASSINRKGK
;
A
#
# COMPACT_ATOMS: atom_id res chain seq x y z
N MET A 1 -8.98 37.07 35.08
CA MET A 1 -9.90 36.04 34.53
C MET A 1 -9.55 35.83 33.06
N ASN A 2 -8.80 34.78 32.66
CA ASN A 2 -8.56 34.53 31.21
C ASN A 2 -8.13 33.10 30.85
N SER A 3 -7.48 32.33 31.75
CA SER A 3 -6.99 30.97 31.41
C SER A 3 -8.13 29.97 31.14
N SER A 4 -9.14 29.92 32.00
CA SER A 4 -10.28 28.98 31.87
C SER A 4 -11.07 29.15 30.56
N ASN A 5 -11.17 30.38 30.03
CA ASN A 5 -11.84 30.63 28.74
C ASN A 5 -10.98 30.14 27.56
N ASN A 6 -9.65 30.31 27.64
CA ASN A 6 -8.73 29.81 26.62
C ASN A 6 -8.67 28.27 26.59
N ASP A 7 -8.66 27.63 27.76
CA ASP A 7 -8.70 26.17 27.86
C ASP A 7 -10.00 25.60 27.28
N ALA A 8 -11.14 26.22 27.60
CA ALA A 8 -12.44 25.82 27.04
C ALA A 8 -12.55 26.05 25.53
N LYS A 9 -11.88 27.09 24.99
CA LYS A 9 -11.79 27.33 23.54
C LYS A 9 -10.90 26.30 22.86
N LEU A 10 -9.74 25.97 23.45
CA LEU A 10 -8.82 24.95 22.96
C LEU A 10 -9.51 23.59 22.90
N GLN A 11 -10.18 23.16 23.99
CA GLN A 11 -10.90 21.89 24.03
C GLN A 11 -11.99 21.80 22.94
N ARG A 12 -12.77 22.87 22.75
CA ARG A 12 -13.78 22.94 21.69
C ARG A 12 -13.17 22.88 20.29
N ALA A 13 -12.06 23.58 20.06
CA ALA A 13 -11.34 23.53 18.78
C ALA A 13 -10.80 22.13 18.51
N THR A 14 -10.15 21.50 19.49
CA THR A 14 -9.63 20.13 19.40
C THR A 14 -10.74 19.12 19.09
N ALA A 15 -11.86 19.18 19.82
CA ALA A 15 -13.00 18.29 19.58
C ALA A 15 -13.58 18.46 18.16
N LYS A 16 -13.69 19.71 17.68
CA LYS A 16 -14.16 20.01 16.33
C LYS A 16 -13.20 19.45 15.28
N LEU A 17 -11.90 19.62 15.46
CA LEU A 17 -10.88 19.08 14.54
C LEU A 17 -10.92 17.55 14.49
N ILE A 18 -10.96 16.88 15.65
CA ILE A 18 -11.07 15.41 15.72
C ILE A 18 -12.30 14.90 14.97
N ARG A 19 -13.46 15.57 15.15
CA ARG A 19 -14.69 15.20 14.44
C ARG A 19 -14.54 15.32 12.93
N LEU A 20 -13.99 16.43 12.45
CA LEU A 20 -13.81 16.66 11.01
C LEU A 20 -12.84 15.67 10.39
N VAL A 21 -11.71 15.40 11.05
CA VAL A 21 -10.73 14.40 10.59
C VAL A 21 -11.35 13.01 10.56
N ARG A 22 -12.09 12.61 11.59
CA ARG A 22 -12.79 11.31 11.61
C ARG A 22 -13.76 11.18 10.43
N GLN A 23 -14.53 12.23 10.16
CA GLN A 23 -15.47 12.25 9.04
C GLN A 23 -14.73 12.13 7.69
N ALA A 24 -13.60 12.82 7.52
CA ALA A 24 -12.78 12.71 6.32
C ALA A 24 -12.21 11.28 6.15
N VAL A 25 -11.67 10.69 7.22
CA VAL A 25 -11.14 9.31 7.21
C VAL A 25 -12.23 8.28 6.88
N GLN A 26 -13.46 8.49 7.36
CA GLN A 26 -14.59 7.60 7.05
C GLN A 26 -15.00 7.61 5.58
N GLN A 27 -14.66 8.67 4.84
CA GLN A 27 -14.97 8.82 3.41
C GLN A 27 -13.73 8.60 2.54
N ALA A 28 -12.59 8.28 3.14
CA ALA A 28 -11.33 8.06 2.43
C ALA A 28 -11.42 6.80 1.56
N SER A 29 -10.89 6.89 0.35
CA SER A 29 -10.62 5.71 -0.48
C SER A 29 -9.60 4.78 0.20
N PRO A 30 -9.51 3.50 -0.21
CA PRO A 30 -8.54 2.57 0.38
C PRO A 30 -7.09 3.07 0.35
N SER A 31 -6.67 3.73 -0.74
CA SER A 31 -5.33 4.31 -0.87
C SER A 31 -5.10 5.49 0.08
N GLU A 32 -6.06 6.38 0.23
CA GLU A 32 -6.01 7.49 1.18
C GLU A 32 -5.99 6.99 2.63
N ALA A 33 -6.83 6.00 2.95
CA ALA A 33 -6.87 5.39 4.28
C ALA A 33 -5.52 4.74 4.63
N LEU A 34 -4.90 4.04 3.68
CA LEU A 34 -3.57 3.45 3.84
C LEU A 34 -2.49 4.53 4.06
N ALA A 35 -2.52 5.62 3.30
CA ALA A 35 -1.58 6.74 3.45
C ALA A 35 -1.70 7.40 4.84
N ILE A 36 -2.93 7.63 5.30
CA ILE A 36 -3.20 8.17 6.64
C ILE A 36 -2.70 7.22 7.73
N TRP A 37 -2.98 5.91 7.59
CA TRP A 37 -2.50 4.91 8.52
C TRP A 37 -0.97 4.89 8.63
N LYS A 38 -0.26 4.88 7.47
CA LYS A 38 1.21 4.93 7.44
C LYS A 38 1.74 6.18 8.15
N LEU A 39 1.19 7.35 7.83
CA LEU A 39 1.58 8.61 8.45
C LEU A 39 1.43 8.59 9.98
N VAL A 40 0.26 8.14 10.47
CA VAL A 40 -0.04 8.09 11.91
C VAL A 40 0.89 7.10 12.61
N LYS A 41 1.11 5.91 12.04
CA LYS A 41 1.99 4.90 12.63
C LYS A 41 3.45 5.31 12.63
N THR A 42 3.94 5.93 11.56
CA THR A 42 5.30 6.49 11.54
C THR A 42 5.49 7.54 12.64
N GLN A 43 4.54 8.47 12.80
CA GLN A 43 4.59 9.50 13.84
C GLN A 43 4.54 8.89 15.25
N GLU A 44 3.68 7.90 15.47
CA GLU A 44 3.56 7.18 16.73
C GLU A 44 4.86 6.49 17.12
N ILE A 45 5.47 5.73 16.19
CA ILE A 45 6.73 5.03 16.42
C ILE A 45 7.84 6.03 16.71
N ARG A 46 7.99 7.09 15.90
CA ARG A 46 9.04 8.11 16.13
C ARG A 46 8.90 8.83 17.46
N ARG A 47 7.67 9.01 17.95
CA ARG A 47 7.44 9.59 19.29
C ARG A 47 7.87 8.65 20.42
N GLN A 48 7.71 7.33 20.24
CA GLN A 48 8.05 6.32 21.25
C GLN A 48 9.51 5.87 21.18
N ALA A 49 10.09 5.87 19.98
CA ALA A 49 11.44 5.45 19.66
C ALA A 49 12.07 6.44 18.66
N PRO A 50 12.55 7.60 19.12
CA PRO A 50 13.05 8.68 18.24
C PRO A 50 14.34 8.34 17.50
N ASN A 51 15.13 7.39 18.01
CA ASN A 51 16.44 7.00 17.47
C ASN A 51 16.38 5.72 16.62
N LEU A 52 15.19 5.35 16.15
CA LEU A 52 15.01 4.13 15.37
C LEU A 52 15.53 4.36 13.94
N GLU A 53 16.36 3.46 13.45
CA GLU A 53 16.89 3.53 12.08
C GLU A 53 15.77 3.31 11.05
N ALA A 54 15.94 3.86 9.84
CA ALA A 54 14.92 3.79 8.79
C ALA A 54 14.49 2.34 8.47
N ASN A 55 15.46 1.43 8.35
CA ASN A 55 15.19 0.02 8.07
C ASN A 55 14.41 -0.66 9.20
N GLN A 56 14.65 -0.26 10.45
CA GLN A 56 13.92 -0.78 11.60
C GLN A 56 12.49 -0.23 11.62
N LEU A 57 12.31 1.04 11.24
CA LEU A 57 11.00 1.68 11.14
C LEU A 57 10.14 0.98 10.09
N ASP A 58 10.72 0.69 8.93
CA ASP A 58 10.04 0.00 7.84
C ASP A 58 9.66 -1.44 8.24
N ALA A 59 10.57 -2.15 8.92
CA ALA A 59 10.26 -3.48 9.45
C ALA A 59 9.12 -3.46 10.48
N MET A 60 9.09 -2.48 11.37
CA MET A 60 8.00 -2.30 12.34
C MET A 60 6.67 -1.96 11.65
N LEU A 61 6.70 -1.06 10.66
CA LEU A 61 5.52 -0.72 9.88
C LEU A 61 4.99 -1.94 9.11
N ALA A 62 5.86 -2.77 8.54
CA ALA A 62 5.46 -3.99 7.86
C ALA A 62 4.79 -5.01 8.80
N MET A 63 5.29 -5.15 10.04
CA MET A 63 4.63 -5.99 11.05
C MET A 63 3.26 -5.44 11.44
N LEU A 64 3.17 -4.13 11.73
CA LEU A 64 1.91 -3.48 12.07
C LEU A 64 0.90 -3.51 10.91
N ALA A 65 1.39 -3.49 9.66
CA ALA A 65 0.55 -3.58 8.48
C ALA A 65 -0.17 -4.92 8.43
N LYS A 66 0.54 -6.02 8.67
CA LYS A 66 -0.04 -7.37 8.77
C LYS A 66 -1.05 -7.49 9.91
N ASP A 67 -0.75 -6.93 11.06
CA ASP A 67 -1.64 -6.98 12.23
C ASP A 67 -2.96 -6.21 12.00
N SER A 68 -2.93 -5.17 11.17
CA SER A 68 -4.08 -4.31 10.90
C SER A 68 -4.75 -4.53 9.54
N GLY A 69 -4.23 -5.45 8.72
CA GLY A 69 -4.70 -5.71 7.35
C GLY A 69 -4.36 -4.60 6.34
N ALA A 70 -3.45 -3.69 6.68
CA ALA A 70 -3.00 -2.63 5.78
C ALA A 70 -2.16 -3.18 4.62
N ASP A 71 -1.51 -4.33 4.82
CA ASP A 71 -0.78 -5.07 3.80
C ASP A 71 -1.70 -5.61 2.69
N ILE A 72 -2.93 -5.99 3.03
CA ILE A 72 -3.95 -6.41 2.05
C ILE A 72 -4.32 -5.25 1.14
N VAL A 73 -4.56 -4.07 1.72
CA VAL A 73 -4.88 -2.85 0.96
C VAL A 73 -3.72 -2.48 0.03
N GLU A 74 -2.49 -2.54 0.53
CA GLU A 74 -1.28 -2.29 -0.26
C GLU A 74 -1.12 -3.27 -1.42
N ALA A 75 -1.36 -4.57 -1.19
CA ALA A 75 -1.32 -5.59 -2.23
C ALA A 75 -2.39 -5.33 -3.29
N SER A 76 -3.64 -5.05 -2.90
CA SER A 76 -4.73 -4.77 -3.84
C SER A 76 -4.43 -3.58 -4.76
N LEU A 77 -3.85 -2.50 -4.24
CA LEU A 77 -3.45 -1.33 -5.03
C LEU A 77 -2.31 -1.64 -6.01
N THR A 78 -1.40 -2.54 -5.61
CA THR A 78 -0.29 -2.98 -6.46
C THR A 78 -0.81 -3.83 -7.63
N PHE A 79 -1.81 -4.68 -7.40
CA PHE A 79 -2.46 -5.49 -8.45
C PHE A 79 -3.24 -4.65 -9.47
N GLU A 80 -3.90 -3.56 -9.05
CA GLU A 80 -4.59 -2.65 -10.00
C GLU A 80 -3.61 -1.88 -10.89
N THR A 81 -2.39 -1.65 -10.42
CA THR A 81 -1.34 -0.95 -11.19
C THR A 81 -0.58 -1.89 -12.13
N ALA A 82 -0.53 -3.19 -11.79
CA ALA A 82 0.03 -4.22 -12.64
C ALA A 82 -1.00 -4.65 -13.70
N SER A 83 -1.02 -3.95 -14.83
CA SER A 83 -1.74 -4.38 -16.04
C SER A 83 -1.50 -5.89 -16.30
N PRO A 84 -2.53 -6.69 -16.63
CA PRO A 84 -2.35 -8.12 -16.83
C PRO A 84 -1.26 -8.35 -17.90
N PRO A 85 -0.40 -9.38 -17.75
CA PRO A 85 0.52 -9.73 -18.81
C PRO A 85 -0.32 -10.05 -20.05
N SER A 86 -0.07 -9.32 -21.14
CA SER A 86 -0.67 -9.60 -22.44
C SER A 86 -0.54 -11.11 -22.72
N PRO A 87 -1.60 -11.79 -23.15
CA PRO A 87 -1.51 -13.22 -23.43
C PRO A 87 -0.39 -13.45 -24.45
N PRO A 88 0.44 -14.49 -24.31
CA PRO A 88 1.49 -14.78 -25.27
C PRO A 88 0.85 -14.99 -26.64
N THR A 89 1.22 -14.16 -27.60
CA THR A 89 0.92 -14.38 -29.01
C THR A 89 1.51 -15.74 -29.37
N LEU A 90 0.66 -16.75 -29.58
CA LEU A 90 1.06 -17.99 -30.23
C LEU A 90 1.41 -17.65 -31.68
N ASP A 91 2.68 -17.30 -31.92
CA ASP A 91 3.26 -17.47 -33.24
C ASP A 91 3.24 -18.97 -33.54
N THR A 92 2.22 -19.36 -34.32
CA THR A 92 2.16 -20.65 -34.98
C THR A 92 3.29 -20.69 -35.98
N GLN A 93 4.48 -21.08 -35.52
CA GLN A 93 5.57 -21.45 -36.38
C GLN A 93 5.29 -22.88 -36.87
N GLU A 94 4.70 -22.97 -38.06
CA GLU A 94 4.60 -24.19 -38.84
C GLU A 94 5.99 -24.84 -38.96
N PRO A 95 6.21 -26.07 -38.44
CA PRO A 95 7.46 -26.76 -38.69
C PRO A 95 7.43 -27.31 -40.11
N ALA A 96 8.22 -26.68 -40.99
CA ALA A 96 8.49 -27.18 -42.32
C ALA A 96 9.10 -28.60 -42.25
N LEU A 97 8.32 -29.57 -42.71
CA LEU A 97 8.66 -30.82 -43.39
C LEU A 97 10.01 -31.46 -43.02
N ALA A 98 9.96 -32.47 -42.16
CA ALA A 98 10.93 -33.55 -42.13
C ALA A 98 10.33 -34.79 -42.81
N SER A 99 10.77 -35.08 -44.04
CA SER A 99 10.74 -36.40 -44.66
C SER A 99 11.70 -36.36 -45.84
N SER A 100 12.57 -37.32 -46.11
CA SER A 100 13.04 -38.50 -45.42
C SER A 100 14.27 -38.94 -46.23
N ILE A 101 15.34 -39.30 -45.55
CA ILE A 101 16.59 -39.75 -46.19
C ILE A 101 16.33 -41.13 -46.83
N ASN A 102 16.74 -41.35 -48.08
CA ASN A 102 17.15 -42.69 -48.48
C ASN A 102 18.25 -42.75 -49.54
N ARG A 103 19.22 -43.63 -49.23
CA ARG A 103 20.44 -43.99 -49.96
C ARG A 103 20.15 -45.02 -51.08
N LYS A 104 20.86 -44.85 -52.20
CA LYS A 104 21.66 -45.84 -52.96
C LYS A 104 20.99 -46.97 -53.77
N GLY A 105 21.50 -47.14 -55.01
CA GLY A 105 21.37 -48.30 -55.92
C GLY A 105 20.73 -47.88 -57.25
N LYS A 106 21.30 -48.04 -58.45
CA LYS A 106 22.33 -48.91 -59.02
C LYS A 106 23.11 -48.14 -60.07
#